data_AF-A0A1M5U3G0-F1
#
_entry.id   AF-A0A1M5U3G0-F1
#
_cell.length_a   1.000
_cell.length_b   1.000
_cell.length_c   1.000
_cell.angle_alpha   90.00
_cell.angle_beta   90.00
_cell.angle_gamma   90.00
#
_symmetry.space_group_name_H-M   'P 1'
#
loop_
_entity.id
_entity.type
_entity.pdbx_description
1 polymer ?
#
loop_
_entity_poly.entity_id
_entity_poly.type
_entity_poly.pdbx_seq_one_letter_code
_entity_poly.pdbx_strand_id
1 'polypeptide(L)'
;MTEKEFLDFFNQIDENILKLVIEDSCKQGQEHYNNLILEGWSQDEALFDLIMKTSYRAMKYAVMATLYFSTNLESEKPKTKEELKKLFTIIK
;
A
#
# COMPACT_ATOMS: atom_id res chain seq x y z
N MET A 1 -11.93 -14.50 -6.36
CA MET A 1 -11.79 -13.46 -7.39
C MET A 1 -11.73 -14.12 -8.76
N THR A 2 -12.64 -13.72 -9.64
CA THR A 2 -12.64 -14.08 -11.06
C THR A 2 -11.79 -13.08 -11.86
N GLU A 3 -11.40 -13.42 -13.09
CA GLU A 3 -10.66 -12.53 -13.98
C GLU A 3 -11.38 -11.18 -14.20
N LYS A 4 -12.71 -11.22 -14.33
CA LYS A 4 -13.53 -10.01 -14.46
C LYS A 4 -13.44 -9.11 -13.23
N GLU A 5 -13.54 -9.69 -12.03
CA GLU A 5 -13.41 -8.94 -10.77
C GLU A 5 -12.01 -8.35 -10.61
N PHE A 6 -10.97 -9.05 -11.08
CA PHE A 6 -9.60 -8.57 -11.09
C PHE A 6 -9.40 -7.38 -12.04
N LEU A 7 -9.97 -7.45 -13.26
CA LEU A 7 -9.93 -6.35 -14.22
C LEU A 7 -10.73 -5.13 -13.74
N ASP A 8 -11.90 -5.34 -13.15
CA ASP A 8 -12.70 -4.25 -12.55
C ASP A 8 -11.95 -3.56 -11.41
N PHE A 9 -11.17 -4.31 -10.61
CA PHE A 9 -10.26 -3.76 -9.61
C PHE A 9 -9.14 -2.92 -10.24
N PHE A 10 -8.45 -3.45 -11.26
CA PHE A 10 -7.39 -2.71 -11.95
C PHE A 10 -7.91 -1.43 -12.61
N ASN A 11 -9.15 -1.43 -13.10
CA ASN A 11 -9.81 -0.23 -13.64
C ASN A 11 -10.16 0.81 -12.56
N GLN A 12 -10.38 0.37 -11.32
CA GLN A 12 -10.64 1.25 -10.19
C GLN A 12 -9.36 1.80 -9.56
N ILE A 13 -8.25 1.06 -9.60
CA ILE A 13 -6.93 1.60 -9.28
C ILE A 13 -6.49 2.53 -10.42
N ASP A 14 -6.54 3.83 -10.16
CA ASP A 14 -5.89 4.79 -11.04
C ASP A 14 -4.56 5.28 -10.46
N GLU A 15 -3.78 5.91 -11.34
CA GLU A 15 -2.46 6.46 -11.05
C GLU A 15 -2.50 7.40 -9.83
N ASN A 16 -3.58 8.16 -9.63
CA ASN A 16 -3.68 9.08 -8.51
C ASN A 16 -3.79 8.35 -7.17
N ILE A 17 -4.48 7.20 -7.12
CA ILE A 17 -4.56 6.38 -5.91
C ILE A 17 -3.20 5.78 -5.58
N LEU A 18 -2.51 5.22 -6.57
CA LEU A 18 -1.18 4.64 -6.38
C LEU A 18 -0.16 5.70 -5.96
N LYS A 19 -0.22 6.88 -6.56
CA LYS A 19 0.65 8.00 -6.25
C LYS A 19 0.59 8.39 -4.78
N LEU A 20 -0.61 8.44 -4.18
CA LEU A 20 -0.77 8.73 -2.76
C LEU A 20 -0.03 7.72 -1.86
N VAL A 21 -0.10 6.43 -2.20
CA VAL A 21 0.56 5.36 -1.44
C VAL A 21 2.08 5.40 -1.64
N ILE A 22 2.54 5.67 -2.86
CA ILE A 22 3.96 5.76 -3.20
C ILE A 22 4.60 6.97 -2.51
N GLU A 23 3.99 8.16 -2.61
CA GLU A 23 4.52 9.39 -2.01
C GLU A 23 4.62 9.27 -0.48
N ASP A 24 3.59 8.72 0.17
CA ASP A 24 3.61 8.45 1.61
C ASP A 24 4.70 7.43 1.98
N SER A 25 4.83 6.35 1.20
CA SER A 25 5.86 5.33 1.42
C SER A 25 7.28 5.90 1.25
N CYS A 26 7.50 6.74 0.24
CA CYS A 26 8.77 7.41 0.01
C CYS A 26 9.12 8.36 1.15
N LYS A 27 8.17 9.20 1.60
CA LYS A 27 8.40 10.14 2.69
C LYS A 27 8.74 9.41 3.98
N GLN A 28 7.93 8.43 4.38
CA GLN A 28 8.15 7.67 5.60
C GLN A 28 9.40 6.79 5.51
N GLY A 29 9.72 6.28 4.32
CA GLY A 29 10.95 5.53 4.08
C GLY A 29 12.20 6.39 4.26
N GLN A 30 12.19 7.62 3.72
CA GLN A 30 13.28 8.57 3.90
C GLN A 30 13.46 8.97 5.37
N GLU A 31 12.36 9.30 6.07
CA GLU A 31 12.40 9.62 7.51
C GLU A 31 12.96 8.45 8.33
N HIS A 32 12.49 7.23 8.07
CA HIS A 32 12.95 6.02 8.75
C HIS A 32 14.43 5.74 8.51
N TYR A 33 14.89 5.79 7.26
CA TYR A 33 16.30 5.60 6.92
C TYR A 33 17.20 6.62 7.62
N ASN A 34 16.82 7.91 7.56
CA ASN A 34 17.59 8.96 8.21
C ASN A 34 17.70 8.74 9.72
N ASN A 35 16.62 8.30 10.37
CA ASN A 35 16.64 7.97 11.80
C ASN A 35 17.59 6.81 12.11
N LEU A 36 17.60 5.73 11.32
CA LEU A 36 18.54 4.63 11.51
C LEU A 36 20.00 5.07 11.38
N ILE A 37 20.31 5.93 10.40
CA ILE A 37 21.65 6.50 10.24
C ILE A 37 22.03 7.36 11.45
N LEU A 38 21.11 8.18 11.96
CA LEU A 38 21.33 8.98 13.18
C LEU A 38 21.50 8.13 14.44
N GLU A 39 20.87 6.96 14.50
CA GLU A 39 21.04 5.95 15.55
C GLU A 39 22.37 5.18 15.43
N GLY A 40 23.15 5.42 14.39
CA GLY A 40 24.48 4.83 14.20
C GLY A 40 24.49 3.50 13.46
N TRP A 41 23.39 3.14 12.79
CA TRP A 41 23.34 1.94 11.94
C TRP A 41 24.28 2.10 10.74
N SER A 42 24.82 0.98 10.25
CA SER A 42 25.52 0.99 8.97
C SER A 42 24.54 1.28 7.83
N GLN A 43 25.05 1.85 6.73
CA GLN A 43 24.22 2.15 5.56
C GLN A 43 23.56 0.90 4.99
N ASP A 44 24.27 -0.23 4.97
CA ASP A 44 23.78 -1.50 4.42
C ASP A 44 22.65 -2.08 5.30
N GLU A 45 22.81 -2.08 6.63
CA GLU A 45 21.77 -2.54 7.56
C GLU A 45 20.53 -1.64 7.50
N ALA A 46 20.73 -0.31 7.46
CA ALA A 46 19.64 0.64 7.35
C ALA A 46 18.88 0.51 6.01
N LEU A 47 19.59 0.23 4.92
CA LEU A 47 19.00 0.00 3.61
C LEU A 47 18.22 -1.33 3.59
N PHE A 48 18.78 -2.39 4.17
CA PHE A 48 18.08 -3.68 4.28
C PHE A 48 16.77 -3.53 5.06
N ASP A 49 16.79 -2.88 6.22
CA ASP A 49 15.58 -2.66 7.02
C ASP A 49 14.54 -1.81 6.27
N LEU A 50 14.98 -0.73 5.61
CA LEU A 50 14.11 0.09 4.77
C LEU A 50 13.43 -0.73 3.67
N ILE A 51 14.17 -1.57 2.97
CA ILE A 51 13.65 -2.44 1.90
C ILE A 51 12.62 -3.42 2.48
N MET A 52 12.92 -4.05 3.62
CA MET A 52 12.01 -4.99 4.26
C MET A 52 10.71 -4.31 4.71
N LYS A 53 10.81 -3.13 5.33
CA LYS A 53 9.66 -2.35 5.79
C LYS A 53 8.79 -1.84 4.65
N THR A 54 9.41 -1.36 3.57
CA THR A 54 8.70 -0.89 2.37
C THR A 54 8.02 -2.05 1.65
N SER A 55 8.69 -3.20 1.52
CA SER A 55 8.13 -4.41 0.92
C SER A 55 6.94 -4.94 1.73
N TYR A 56 7.04 -4.97 3.07
CA TYR A 56 5.94 -5.34 3.95
C TYR A 56 4.73 -4.43 3.75
N ARG A 57 4.93 -3.11 3.64
CA ARG A 57 3.84 -2.15 3.39
C ARG A 57 3.16 -2.38 2.05
N ALA A 58 3.94 -2.53 0.98
CA ALA A 58 3.40 -2.84 -0.34
C ALA A 58 2.55 -4.12 -0.33
N MET A 59 3.07 -5.19 0.30
CA MET A 59 2.33 -6.44 0.47
C MET A 59 1.08 -6.28 1.33
N LYS A 60 1.14 -5.52 2.43
CA LYS A 60 -0.01 -5.21 3.29
C LYS A 60 -1.13 -4.56 2.45
N TYR A 61 -0.82 -3.55 1.65
CA TYR A 61 -1.80 -2.90 0.77
C TYR A 61 -2.38 -3.88 -0.27
N ALA A 62 -1.55 -4.70 -0.91
CA ALA A 62 -2.00 -5.69 -1.89
C ALA A 62 -2.92 -6.75 -1.27
N VAL A 63 -2.57 -7.27 -0.08
CA VAL A 63 -3.39 -8.23 0.65
C VAL A 63 -4.71 -7.61 1.09
N MET A 64 -4.68 -6.39 1.63
CA MET A 64 -5.89 -5.70 2.05
C MET A 64 -6.84 -5.44 0.88
N ALA A 65 -6.33 -4.96 -0.25
CA ALA A 65 -7.11 -4.82 -1.47
C ALA A 65 -7.72 -6.18 -1.86
N THR A 66 -6.90 -7.23 -1.95
CA THR A 66 -7.34 -8.58 -2.32
C THR A 66 -8.45 -9.10 -1.40
N LEU A 67 -8.30 -8.93 -0.09
CA LEU A 67 -9.30 -9.35 0.90
C LEU A 67 -10.62 -8.61 0.71
N TYR A 68 -10.59 -7.29 0.55
CA TYR A 68 -11.80 -6.49 0.33
C TYR A 68 -12.57 -6.90 -0.92
N PHE A 69 -11.87 -7.17 -2.02
CA PHE A 69 -12.50 -7.63 -3.27
C PHE A 69 -12.89 -9.10 -3.26
N SER A 70 -12.27 -9.91 -2.42
CA SER A 70 -12.60 -11.33 -2.26
C SER A 70 -13.65 -11.59 -1.16
N THR A 71 -14.16 -10.55 -0.51
CA THR A 71 -15.28 -10.70 0.43
C THR A 71 -16.52 -11.20 -0.30
N ASN A 72 -17.18 -12.22 0.26
CA ASN A 72 -18.48 -12.72 -0.24
C ASN A 72 -19.64 -11.77 0.12
N LEU A 73 -19.36 -10.63 0.74
CA LEU A 73 -20.32 -9.63 1.17
C LEU A 73 -20.31 -8.49 0.16
N GLU A 74 -21.22 -8.54 -0.82
CA GLU A 74 -21.36 -7.55 -1.91
C GLU A 74 -21.55 -6.10 -1.39
N SER A 75 -22.00 -5.94 -0.14
CA SER A 75 -22.17 -4.65 0.54
C SER A 75 -20.85 -4.02 1.01
N GLU A 76 -19.78 -4.79 1.16
CA GLU A 76 -18.48 -4.33 1.66
C GLU A 76 -17.46 -4.09 0.54
N LYS A 77 -17.73 -4.56 -0.68
CA LYS A 77 -16.89 -4.29 -1.85
C LYS A 77 -16.96 -2.81 -2.21
N PRO A 78 -15.83 -2.09 -2.35
CA PRO A 78 -15.84 -0.73 -2.90
C PRO A 78 -16.35 -0.78 -4.34
N LYS A 79 -17.34 0.07 -4.63
CA LYS A 79 -18.02 0.19 -5.93
C LYS A 79 -17.54 1.41 -6.70
N THR A 80 -16.85 2.32 -6.02
CA THR A 80 -16.35 3.57 -6.58
C THR A 80 -14.89 3.83 -6.23
N LYS A 81 -14.22 4.64 -7.05
CA LYS A 81 -12.84 5.09 -6.80
C LYS A 81 -12.71 5.85 -5.49
N GLU A 82 -13.71 6.63 -5.11
CA GLU A 82 -13.75 7.36 -3.84
C GLU A 82 -13.84 6.43 -2.62
N GLU A 83 -14.60 5.33 -2.71
CA GLU A 83 -14.61 4.30 -1.66
C GLU A 83 -13.28 3.57 -1.57
N LEU A 84 -12.65 3.29 -2.71
CA LEU A 84 -11.31 2.71 -2.75
C LEU A 84 -10.25 3.65 -2.14
N LYS A 85 -10.30 4.96 -2.43
CA LYS A 85 -9.43 5.98 -1.82
C LYS A 85 -9.57 6.02 -0.29
N LYS A 86 -10.80 6.00 0.24
CA LYS A 86 -11.05 5.98 1.69
C LYS A 86 -10.36 4.80 2.37
N LEU A 87 -10.40 3.64 1.72
CA LEU A 87 -9.75 2.41 2.16
C LEU A 87 -8.23 2.62 2.29
N PHE A 88 -7.57 3.14 1.26
CA PHE A 88 -6.13 3.44 1.32
C PHE A 88 -5.76 4.52 2.35
N THR A 89 -6.63 5.47 2.65
CA THR A 89 -6.40 6.46 3.72
C THR A 89 -6.58 5.90 5.14
N ILE A 90 -7.41 4.87 5.35
CA ILE A 90 -7.61 4.23 6.66
C ILE A 90 -6.43 3.30 7.01
N ILE A 91 -5.71 2.80 6.01
CA ILE A 91 -4.59 1.85 6.18
C ILE A 91 -3.30 2.51 6.69
N LYS A 92 -3.26 3.86 6.76
CA LYS A 92 -2.14 4.66 7.30
C LYS A 92 -1.67 4.15 8.66
#